data_AF-A0A267DGZ6-F1
#
_entry.id   AF-A0A267DGZ6-F1
#
_cell.length_a   1.000
_cell.length_b   1.000
_cell.length_c   1.000
_cell.angle_alpha   90.00
_cell.angle_beta   90.00
_cell.angle_gamma   90.00
#
_symmetry.space_group_name_H-M   'P 1'
#
loop_
_entity.id
_entity.type
_entity.pdbx_description
1 polymer ?
#
loop_
_entity_poly.entity_id
_entity_poly.type
_entity_poly.pdbx_seq_one_letter_code
_entity_poly.pdbx_strand_id
1 'polypeptide(L)'
;MPTQRLLRFAATSWSIGTATAMSKSANDLSGYRRGELPAYLVRRRREFEAAHAAEVAARPDPDQPPGHRRLSDLERRKTLALLTENHQLLLAELNRLPVRSDTVRLVCIKSDIERKLAELEEAIKIFSRPKVFVKVDA
;
A
#
# COMPACT_ATOMS: atom_id res chain seq x y z
N MET A 1 -77.18 -22.13 -43.22
CA MET A 1 -77.18 -20.92 -42.38
C MET A 1 -75.76 -20.66 -41.88
N PRO A 2 -75.28 -19.41 -41.89
CA PRO A 2 -73.87 -19.05 -41.95
C PRO A 2 -73.31 -18.63 -40.58
N THR A 3 -71.99 -18.55 -40.45
CA THR A 3 -71.32 -17.35 -39.93
C THR A 3 -69.83 -17.42 -40.21
N GLN A 4 -69.38 -16.46 -41.02
CA GLN A 4 -67.99 -16.19 -41.35
C GLN A 4 -67.33 -15.47 -40.17
N ARG A 5 -66.05 -15.77 -39.90
CA ARG A 5 -65.17 -14.87 -39.14
C ARG A 5 -63.87 -14.70 -39.91
N LEU A 6 -63.80 -13.55 -40.59
CA LEU A 6 -62.65 -13.03 -41.30
C LEU A 6 -61.49 -12.76 -40.33
N LEU A 7 -60.34 -13.38 -40.56
CA LEU A 7 -59.05 -12.85 -40.12
C LEU A 7 -58.20 -12.58 -41.36
N ARG A 8 -58.15 -11.29 -41.72
CA ARG A 8 -57.25 -10.75 -42.75
C ARG A 8 -55.86 -10.68 -42.15
N PHE A 9 -54.94 -11.52 -42.62
CA PHE A 9 -53.51 -11.32 -42.43
C PHE A 9 -53.06 -10.16 -43.33
N ALA A 10 -52.54 -9.10 -42.71
CA ALA A 10 -51.93 -7.98 -43.42
C ALA A 10 -50.55 -8.40 -43.95
N ALA A 11 -50.37 -8.30 -45.26
CA ALA A 11 -49.08 -8.47 -45.92
C ALA A 11 -48.22 -7.22 -45.71
N THR A 12 -47.21 -7.30 -44.86
CA THR A 12 -46.10 -6.34 -44.85
C THR A 12 -45.05 -6.82 -45.85
N SER A 13 -45.01 -6.15 -47.01
CA SER A 13 -43.96 -6.30 -48.02
C SER A 13 -42.62 -5.84 -47.45
N TRP A 14 -41.66 -6.75 -47.32
CA TRP A 14 -40.26 -6.37 -47.11
C TRP A 14 -39.66 -5.91 -48.43
N SER A 15 -39.59 -4.59 -48.61
CA SER A 15 -38.78 -3.96 -49.66
C SER A 15 -37.30 -4.21 -49.34
N ILE A 16 -36.64 -5.02 -50.15
CA ILE A 16 -35.18 -5.20 -50.11
C ILE A 16 -34.58 -3.94 -50.75
N GLY A 17 -34.25 -2.94 -49.94
CA GLY A 17 -33.44 -1.82 -50.36
C GLY A 17 -32.06 -2.33 -50.78
N THR A 18 -31.62 -1.96 -51.98
CA THR A 18 -30.27 -2.22 -52.47
C THR A 18 -29.25 -1.66 -51.47
N ALA A 19 -28.51 -2.55 -50.81
CA ALA A 19 -27.40 -2.16 -49.95
C ALA A 19 -26.29 -1.57 -50.84
N THR A 20 -26.21 -0.25 -50.89
CA THR A 20 -25.01 0.46 -51.36
C THR A 20 -23.86 0.03 -50.48
N ALA A 21 -22.98 -0.83 -51.02
CA ALA A 21 -21.71 -1.16 -50.40
C ALA A 21 -20.90 0.14 -50.24
N MET A 22 -20.91 0.71 -49.03
CA MET A 22 -20.04 1.83 -48.72
C MET A 22 -18.60 1.35 -48.82
N SER A 23 -17.93 1.74 -49.91
CA SER A 23 -16.47 1.66 -50.01
C SER A 23 -15.91 2.50 -48.86
N LYS A 24 -15.43 1.83 -47.81
CA LYS A 24 -14.74 2.49 -46.71
C LYS A 24 -13.45 3.07 -47.28
N SER A 25 -13.49 4.34 -47.61
CA SER A 25 -12.43 5.06 -48.32
C SER A 25 -11.11 4.95 -47.55
N ALA A 26 -10.01 4.82 -48.29
CA ALA A 26 -8.63 4.81 -47.77
C ALA A 26 -8.25 6.00 -46.86
N ASN A 27 -9.14 6.99 -46.74
CA ASN A 27 -9.04 8.15 -45.86
C ASN A 27 -9.32 7.85 -44.37
N ASP A 28 -9.95 6.71 -44.03
CA ASP A 28 -10.18 6.33 -42.61
C ASP A 28 -8.90 5.89 -41.89
N LEU A 29 -7.82 5.60 -42.63
CA LEU A 29 -6.48 5.28 -42.12
C LEU A 29 -5.53 6.49 -42.13
N SER A 30 -6.02 7.68 -42.47
CA SER A 30 -5.23 8.90 -42.70
C SER A 30 -4.41 9.36 -41.48
N GLY A 31 -4.78 8.91 -40.26
CA GLY A 31 -4.04 9.17 -39.01
C GLY A 31 -3.04 8.08 -38.58
N TYR A 32 -2.96 6.95 -39.29
CA TYR A 32 -2.09 5.84 -38.92
C TYR A 32 -0.77 5.88 -39.69
N ARG A 33 0.33 6.13 -38.99
CA ARG A 33 1.69 6.07 -39.54
C ARG A 33 2.31 4.71 -39.28
N ARG A 34 2.84 4.07 -40.31
CA ARG A 34 3.49 2.76 -40.21
C ARG A 34 4.69 2.86 -39.28
N GLY A 35 4.75 2.00 -38.26
CA GLY A 35 5.79 2.01 -37.23
C GLY A 35 5.42 2.81 -35.98
N GLU A 36 4.35 3.61 -36.02
CA GLU A 36 3.81 4.27 -34.84
C GLU A 36 2.69 3.44 -34.20
N LEU A 37 2.66 3.43 -32.86
CA LEU A 37 1.59 2.76 -32.12
C LEU A 37 0.30 3.59 -32.20
N PRO A 38 -0.84 2.99 -32.55
CA PRO A 38 -2.13 3.64 -32.47
C PRO A 38 -2.39 4.29 -31.10
N ALA A 39 -2.97 5.49 -31.11
CA ALA A 39 -3.21 6.30 -29.90
C ALA A 39 -3.96 5.53 -28.80
N TYR A 40 -4.89 4.64 -29.16
CA TYR A 40 -5.64 3.84 -28.20
C TYR A 40 -4.75 2.82 -27.46
N LEU A 41 -3.72 2.25 -28.11
CA LEU A 41 -2.78 1.34 -27.47
C LEU A 41 -1.86 2.09 -26.50
N VAL A 42 -1.41 3.29 -26.88
CA VAL A 42 -0.62 4.17 -26.00
C VAL A 42 -1.43 4.56 -24.77
N ARG A 43 -2.69 4.97 -24.95
CA ARG A 43 -3.59 5.29 -23.84
C ARG A 43 -3.79 4.08 -22.94
N ARG A 44 -4.09 2.91 -23.51
CA ARG A 44 -4.31 1.67 -22.76
C ARG A 44 -3.07 1.23 -21.99
N ARG A 45 -1.87 1.37 -22.55
CA ARG A 45 -0.61 1.10 -21.84
C ARG A 45 -0.46 2.01 -20.62
N ARG A 46 -0.74 3.31 -20.77
CA ARG A 46 -0.72 4.26 -19.64
C ARG A 46 -1.75 3.91 -18.57
N GLU A 47 -2.96 3.52 -18.96
CA GLU A 47 -4.00 3.05 -18.03
C GLU A 47 -3.53 1.81 -17.25
N PHE A 48 -2.90 0.83 -17.93
CA PHE A 48 -2.32 -0.35 -17.27
C PHE A 48 -1.17 0.00 -16.33
N GLU A 49 -0.24 0.85 -16.75
CA GLU A 49 0.88 1.30 -15.92
C GLU A 49 0.38 2.04 -14.68
N ALA A 50 -0.64 2.90 -14.82
CA ALA A 50 -1.27 3.61 -13.71
C ALA A 50 -2.01 2.65 -12.75
N ALA A 51 -2.77 1.69 -13.29
CA ALA A 51 -3.47 0.69 -12.49
C ALA A 51 -2.50 -0.21 -11.71
N HIS A 52 -1.43 -0.67 -12.36
CA HIS A 52 -0.38 -1.47 -11.73
C HIS A 52 0.37 -0.67 -10.65
N ALA A 53 0.69 0.60 -10.91
CA ALA A 53 1.30 1.47 -9.89
C ALA A 53 0.39 1.67 -8.68
N ALA A 54 -0.91 1.84 -8.89
CA ALA A 54 -1.89 1.93 -7.82
C ALA A 54 -2.00 0.62 -7.03
N GLU A 55 -2.01 -0.53 -7.70
CA GLU A 55 -2.02 -1.85 -7.06
C GLU A 55 -0.76 -2.09 -6.21
N VAL A 56 0.43 -1.78 -6.76
CA VAL A 56 1.70 -1.89 -6.04
C VAL A 56 1.74 -0.97 -4.82
N ALA A 57 1.20 0.26 -4.92
CA ALA A 57 1.14 1.20 -3.80
C ALA A 57 0.12 0.79 -2.73
N ALA A 58 -0.99 0.15 -3.13
CA ALA A 58 -2.02 -0.35 -2.23
C ALA A 58 -1.64 -1.70 -1.58
N ARG A 59 -0.72 -2.46 -2.20
CA ARG A 59 -0.28 -3.76 -1.69
C ARG A 59 0.41 -3.55 -0.34
N PRO A 60 -0.12 -4.14 0.75
CA PRO A 60 0.54 -4.07 2.04
C PRO A 60 1.94 -4.69 1.95
N ASP A 61 2.89 -4.15 2.74
CA ASP A 61 4.25 -4.68 2.82
C ASP A 61 4.17 -6.21 3.06
N PRO A 62 4.85 -7.06 2.26
CA PRO A 62 4.74 -8.52 2.38
C PRO A 62 5.21 -9.04 3.74
N ASP A 63 6.05 -8.27 4.42
CA ASP A 63 6.59 -8.58 5.75
C ASP A 63 5.66 -8.12 6.90
N GLN A 64 4.54 -7.43 6.60
CA GLN A 64 3.64 -6.89 7.63
C GLN A 64 2.83 -8.03 8.28
N PRO A 65 3.02 -8.32 9.58
CA PRO A 65 2.26 -9.36 10.25
C PRO A 65 0.77 -8.98 10.40
N PRO A 66 -0.15 -9.95 10.47
CA PRO A 66 -1.57 -9.67 10.67
C PRO A 66 -1.82 -8.96 12.01
N GLY A 67 -2.78 -8.02 12.03
CA GLY A 67 -3.10 -7.24 13.23
C GLY A 67 -2.02 -6.22 13.65
N HIS A 68 -1.00 -5.99 12.82
CA HIS A 68 0.01 -4.97 13.05
C HIS A 68 -0.16 -3.80 12.08
N ARG A 69 0.24 -2.61 12.52
CA ARG A 69 0.30 -1.39 11.72
C ARG A 69 1.75 -0.90 11.65
N ARG A 70 2.16 -0.42 10.48
CA ARG A 70 3.46 0.25 10.30
C ARG A 70 3.47 1.60 11.02
N LEU A 71 4.50 1.82 11.84
CA LEU A 71 4.72 3.09 12.52
C LEU A 71 5.21 4.15 11.52
N SER A 72 4.72 5.39 11.62
CA SER A 72 5.21 6.47 10.75
C SER A 72 6.65 6.86 11.12
N ASP A 73 7.39 7.40 10.16
CA ASP A 73 8.78 7.81 10.40
C ASP A 73 8.91 8.90 11.47
N LEU A 74 7.93 9.80 11.55
CA LEU A 74 7.91 10.87 12.53
C LEU A 74 7.69 10.31 13.95
N GLU A 75 6.70 9.44 14.13
CA GLU A 75 6.44 8.76 15.40
C GLU A 75 7.65 7.91 15.82
N ARG A 76 8.22 7.14 14.89
CA ARG A 76 9.41 6.32 15.13
C ARG A 76 10.58 7.16 15.65
N ARG A 77 10.87 8.30 15.00
CA ARG A 77 11.97 9.20 15.42
C ARG A 77 11.70 9.83 16.79
N LYS A 78 10.45 10.21 17.09
CA LYS A 78 10.07 10.72 18.41
C LYS A 78 10.31 9.67 19.50
N THR A 79 9.86 8.43 19.29
CA THR A 79 10.09 7.33 20.24
C THR A 79 11.58 7.04 20.41
N LEU A 80 12.35 7.00 19.31
CA LEU A 80 13.79 6.79 19.36
C LEU A 80 14.52 7.86 20.17
N ALA A 81 14.14 9.14 20.00
CA ALA A 81 14.71 10.25 20.75
C ALA A 81 14.46 10.09 22.26
N LEU A 82 13.21 9.78 22.64
CA LEU A 82 12.83 9.55 24.04
C LEU A 82 13.58 8.37 24.67
N LEU A 83 13.72 7.25 23.94
CA LEU A 83 14.48 6.09 24.41
C LEU A 83 15.96 6.43 24.61
N THR A 84 16.55 7.20 23.69
CA THR A 84 17.96 7.61 23.76
C THR A 84 18.21 8.56 24.92
N GLU A 85 17.32 9.51 25.17
CA GLU A 85 17.37 10.42 26.32
C GLU A 85 17.33 9.64 27.64
N ASN A 86 16.35 8.74 27.79
CA ASN A 86 16.22 7.90 28.98
C ASN A 86 17.45 7.02 29.21
N HIS A 87 18.03 6.47 28.13
CA HIS A 87 19.26 5.69 28.20
C HIS A 87 20.43 6.52 28.73
N GLN A 88 20.60 7.76 28.25
CA GLN A 88 21.63 8.67 28.75
C GLN A 88 21.42 9.03 30.24
N LEU A 89 20.17 9.22 30.67
CA LEU A 89 19.84 9.47 32.08
C LEU A 89 20.24 8.29 32.98
N LEU A 90 19.96 7.05 32.56
CA LEU A 90 20.35 5.86 33.32
C LEU A 90 21.86 5.65 33.35
N LEU A 91 22.58 5.95 32.26
CA LEU A 91 24.04 5.94 32.27
C LEU A 91 24.61 6.98 33.23
N ALA A 92 24.04 8.19 33.26
CA ALA A 92 24.44 9.21 34.22
C ALA A 92 24.19 8.74 35.67
N GLU A 93 23.09 8.05 35.92
CA GLU A 93 22.78 7.48 37.23
C GLU A 93 23.75 6.35 37.62
N LEU A 94 24.08 5.47 36.68
CA LEU A 94 25.08 4.42 36.88
C LEU A 94 26.45 5.02 37.24
N ASN A 95 26.83 6.10 36.57
CA ASN A 95 28.09 6.82 36.81
C ASN A 95 28.12 7.57 38.16
N ARG A 96 26.97 7.84 38.77
CA ARG A 96 26.88 8.42 40.13
C ARG A 96 27.08 7.40 41.23
N LEU A 97 26.93 6.10 40.93
CA LEU A 97 27.15 5.06 41.92
C LEU A 97 28.63 5.04 42.34
N PRO A 98 28.92 4.73 43.61
CA PRO A 98 30.30 4.57 44.06
C PRO A 98 30.98 3.44 43.28
N VAL A 99 32.28 3.60 43.03
CA VAL A 99 33.10 2.61 42.30
C VAL A 99 33.00 1.21 42.91
N ARG A 100 32.83 1.14 44.23
CA ARG A 100 32.72 -0.10 44.99
C ARG A 100 31.30 -0.30 45.52
N SER A 101 30.71 -1.46 45.24
CA SER A 101 29.35 -1.83 45.63
C SER A 101 29.34 -2.88 46.74
N ASP A 102 29.78 -2.50 47.94
CA ASP A 102 29.97 -3.44 49.07
C ASP A 102 28.68 -3.87 49.78
N THR A 103 27.61 -3.09 49.64
CA THR A 103 26.34 -3.38 50.31
C THR A 103 25.37 -4.04 49.34
N VAL A 104 24.58 -4.99 49.83
CA VAL A 104 23.53 -5.68 49.04
C VAL A 104 22.61 -4.67 48.36
N ARG A 105 22.25 -3.58 49.06
CA ARG A 105 21.43 -2.50 48.50
C ARG A 105 22.05 -1.88 47.24
N LEU A 106 23.35 -1.57 47.26
CA LEU A 106 24.04 -0.99 46.10
C LEU A 106 24.13 -1.99 44.94
N VAL A 107 24.34 -3.27 45.25
CA VAL A 107 24.35 -4.35 44.24
C VAL A 107 22.98 -4.44 43.56
N CYS A 108 21.88 -4.43 44.32
CA CYS A 108 20.53 -4.45 43.78
C CYS A 108 20.27 -3.24 42.88
N ILE A 109 20.55 -2.02 43.36
CA ILE A 109 20.36 -0.78 42.58
C ILE A 109 21.15 -0.82 41.27
N LYS A 110 22.42 -1.24 41.32
CA LYS A 110 23.26 -1.39 40.13
C LYS A 110 22.64 -2.39 39.15
N SER A 111 22.25 -3.58 39.63
CA SER A 111 21.64 -4.61 38.78
C SER A 111 20.31 -4.16 38.16
N ASP A 112 19.53 -3.35 38.89
CA ASP A 112 18.28 -2.78 38.39
C ASP A 112 18.51 -1.77 37.28
N ILE A 113 19.54 -0.92 37.40
CA ILE A 113 19.92 0.04 36.36
C ILE A 113 20.45 -0.68 35.13
N GLU A 114 21.32 -1.68 35.30
CA GLU A 114 21.86 -2.49 34.20
C GLU A 114 20.76 -3.23 33.44
N ARG A 115 19.79 -3.82 34.15
CA ARG A 115 18.62 -4.46 33.52
C ARG A 115 17.82 -3.48 32.68
N LYS A 116 17.51 -2.30 33.21
CA LYS A 116 16.77 -1.26 32.48
C LYS A 116 17.55 -0.74 31.28
N LEU A 117 18.87 -0.61 31.40
CA LEU A 117 19.74 -0.25 30.27
C LEU A 117 19.64 -1.30 29.16
N ALA A 118 19.72 -2.60 29.48
CA ALA A 118 19.58 -3.67 28.49
C ALA A 118 18.20 -3.63 27.79
N GLU A 119 17.12 -3.43 28.53
CA GLU A 119 15.76 -3.28 27.97
C GLU A 119 15.68 -2.08 27.00
N LEU A 120 16.26 -0.94 27.36
CA LEU A 120 16.31 0.23 26.49
C LEU A 120 17.18 0.01 25.25
N GLU A 121 18.32 -0.66 25.38
CA GLU A 121 19.19 -0.98 24.24
C GLU A 121 18.47 -1.87 23.22
N GLU A 122 17.72 -2.86 23.67
CA GLU A 122 16.87 -3.70 22.81
C GLU A 122 15.79 -2.87 22.12
N ALA A 123 15.11 -1.98 22.86
CA ALA A 123 14.12 -1.09 22.30
C ALA A 123 14.73 -0.14 21.24
N ILE A 124 15.85 0.51 21.56
CA ILE A 124 16.59 1.38 20.64
C ILE A 124 16.98 0.61 19.37
N LYS A 125 17.46 -0.62 19.52
CA LYS A 125 17.79 -1.51 18.39
C LYS A 125 16.58 -1.76 17.50
N ILE A 126 15.39 -1.97 18.06
CA ILE A 126 14.15 -2.16 17.30
C ILE A 126 13.77 -0.86 16.55
N PHE A 127 13.75 0.28 17.24
CA PHE A 127 13.31 1.56 16.67
C PHE A 127 14.36 2.24 15.76
N SER A 128 15.62 1.80 15.82
CA SER A 128 16.68 2.21 14.90
C SER A 128 16.43 1.73 13.47
N ARG A 129 15.68 0.63 13.30
CA ARG A 129 15.31 0.08 12.00
C ARG A 129 14.36 1.02 11.26
N PRO A 130 14.45 1.13 9.92
CA PRO A 130 13.59 2.03 9.16
C PRO A 130 12.12 1.57 9.13
N LYS A 131 11.87 0.26 9.19
CA LYS A 131 10.53 -0.33 9.19
C LYS A 131 10.25 -0.95 10.56
N VAL A 132 9.21 -0.44 11.24
CA VAL A 132 8.76 -0.94 12.54
C VAL A 132 7.25 -1.15 12.49
N PHE A 133 6.80 -2.30 12.98
CA PHE A 133 5.40 -2.66 13.05
C PHE A 133 4.97 -2.76 14.51
N VAL A 134 3.83 -2.19 14.84
CA VAL A 134 3.25 -2.18 16.19
C VAL A 134 1.92 -2.91 16.14
N LYS A 135 1.63 -3.73 17.15
CA LYS A 135 0.33 -4.40 17.29
C LYS A 135 -0.75 -3.34 17.48
N VAL A 136 -1.85 -3.45 16.74
CA VAL A 136 -3.01 -2.57 16.95
C VAL A 136 -3.75 -3.10 18.17
N ASP A 137 -3.77 -2.33 19.25
CA ASP A 137 -4.61 -2.64 20.41
C ASP A 137 -6.08 -2.52 19.97
N ALA A 138 -6.82 -3.62 20.11
CA ALA A 138 -8.23 -3.72 19.72
C ALA A 138 -9.16 -3.14 20.80
#